data_AF-A0A521B4B9-F1
#
_entry.id   AF-A0A521B4B9-F1
#
_cell.length_a   1.000
_cell.length_b   1.000
_cell.length_c   1.000
_cell.angle_alpha   90.00
_cell.angle_beta   90.00
_cell.angle_gamma   90.00
#
_symmetry.space_group_name_H-M   'P 1'
#
loop_
_entity.id
_entity.type
_entity.pdbx_description
1 polymer ?
#
loop_
_entity_poly.entity_id
_entity_poly.type
_entity_poly.pdbx_seq_one_letter_code
_entity_poly.pdbx_strand_id
1 'polypeptide(L)'
;MNYQLIQKFLESTNVQKTKEKARLLEYLRFQSELNPNRLVSTTELLIYLNNFFPNIKSERVRILIRDLRYEGLFIVSHSGKPGYKLATKYSDVSEHFNHFLKYVVPMLQKVKILNETLSKNSFNDINPIEKDPNMQKLKELISGI
;
A
#
# COMPACT_ATOMS: atom_id res chain seq x y z
N MET A 1 15.32 2.52 9.69
CA MET A 1 15.01 2.38 8.25
C MET A 1 13.93 3.37 7.80
N ASN A 2 12.67 3.23 8.22
CA ASN A 2 11.58 4.10 7.76
C ASN A 2 11.75 5.58 8.19
N TYR A 3 12.27 5.85 9.39
CA TYR A 3 12.53 7.23 9.85
C TYR A 3 13.49 8.01 8.94
N GLN A 4 14.56 7.38 8.44
CA GLN A 4 15.50 8.01 7.52
C GLN A 4 14.85 8.29 6.15
N LEU A 5 13.95 7.41 5.68
CA LEU A 5 13.18 7.64 4.46
C LEU A 5 12.19 8.81 4.62
N ILE A 6 11.53 8.89 5.78
CA ILE A 6 10.62 9.98 6.11
C ILE A 6 11.38 11.30 6.24
N GLN A 7 12.55 11.31 6.90
CA GLN A 7 13.40 12.49 6.98
C GLN A 7 13.83 12.96 5.58
N LYS A 8 14.36 12.05 4.75
CA LYS A 8 14.69 12.36 3.35
C LYS A 8 13.49 12.89 2.57
N PHE A 9 12.31 12.30 2.76
CA PHE A 9 11.07 12.79 2.14
C PHE A 9 10.71 14.20 2.62
N LEU A 10 10.86 14.45 3.93
CA LEU A 10 10.60 15.75 4.53
C LEU A 10 11.62 16.81 4.10
N GLU A 11 12.86 16.44 3.83
CA GLU A 11 13.94 17.33 3.41
C GLU A 11 13.98 17.54 1.89
N SER A 12 13.40 16.63 1.11
CA SER A 12 13.37 16.76 -0.35
C SER A 12 12.57 17.99 -0.81
N THR A 13 13.17 18.78 -1.70
CA THR A 13 12.61 20.02 -2.28
C THR A 13 11.63 19.76 -3.44
N ASN A 14 11.19 18.51 -3.63
CA ASN A 14 10.40 18.14 -4.79
C ASN A 14 9.01 18.80 -4.83
N VAL A 15 8.61 19.22 -6.03
CA VAL A 15 7.33 19.86 -6.40
C VAL A 15 6.10 18.99 -6.06
N GLN A 16 6.28 17.69 -5.78
CA GLN A 16 5.23 16.74 -5.42
C GLN A 16 4.79 16.75 -3.94
N LYS A 17 5.49 17.52 -3.09
CA LYS A 17 5.20 17.57 -1.66
C LYS A 17 4.04 18.52 -1.37
N THR A 18 2.83 17.99 -1.25
CA THR A 18 1.71 18.79 -0.73
C THR A 18 1.88 19.02 0.77
N LYS A 19 1.53 20.22 1.27
CA LYS A 19 1.58 20.53 2.71
C LYS A 19 0.79 19.51 3.55
N GLU A 20 -0.26 18.94 2.98
CA GLU A 20 -1.07 17.88 3.59
C GLU A 20 -0.27 16.60 3.86
N LYS A 21 0.52 16.13 2.88
CA LYS A 21 1.37 14.94 3.01
C LYS A 21 2.39 15.11 4.14
N ALA A 22 3.03 16.28 4.19
CA ALA A 22 4.01 16.59 5.23
C ALA A 22 3.38 16.55 6.63
N ARG A 23 2.24 17.23 6.82
CA ARG A 23 1.52 17.25 8.11
C ARG A 23 1.04 15.88 8.54
N LEU A 24 0.50 15.09 7.61
CA LEU A 24 0.08 13.71 7.90
C LEU A 24 1.27 12.87 8.39
N LEU A 25 2.41 12.94 7.70
CA LEU A 25 3.61 12.19 8.07
C LEU A 25 4.18 12.63 9.40
N GLU A 26 4.24 13.94 9.68
CA GLU A 26 4.67 14.48 10.97
C GLU A 26 3.84 13.89 12.12
N TYR A 27 2.52 13.82 11.94
CA TYR A 27 1.63 13.24 12.95
C TYR A 27 1.86 11.75 13.13
N LEU A 28 1.92 10.98 12.03
CA LEU A 28 2.21 9.54 12.12
C LEU A 28 3.59 9.27 12.76
N ARG A 29 4.58 10.13 12.47
CA ARG A 29 5.92 10.07 13.07
C ARG A 29 5.87 10.29 14.57
N PHE A 30 5.22 11.36 15.01
CA PHE A 30 5.03 11.67 16.43
C PHE A 30 4.33 10.52 17.17
N GLN A 31 3.24 10.00 16.60
CA GLN A 31 2.52 8.86 17.19
C GLN A 31 3.37 7.59 17.27
N SER A 32 4.20 7.35 16.25
CA SER A 32 5.14 6.23 16.21
C SER A 32 6.25 6.38 17.26
N GLU A 33 6.74 7.60 17.51
CA GLU A 33 7.74 7.88 18.54
C GLU A 33 7.17 7.70 19.97
N LEU A 34 5.89 8.06 20.18
CA LEU A 34 5.20 7.86 21.46
C LEU A 34 4.83 6.39 21.71
N ASN A 35 4.25 5.72 20.72
CA ASN A 35 3.83 4.32 20.80
C ASN A 35 3.95 3.63 19.44
N PRO A 36 5.07 2.91 19.19
CA PRO A 36 5.34 2.25 17.90
C PRO A 36 4.31 1.19 17.47
N ASN A 37 3.47 0.72 18.40
CA ASN A 37 2.44 -0.29 18.11
C ASN A 37 1.06 0.30 17.87
N ARG A 38 0.86 1.61 18.10
CA ARG A 38 -0.44 2.27 17.96
C ARG A 38 -0.79 2.49 16.49
N LEU A 39 -2.04 2.20 16.15
CA LEU A 39 -2.63 2.60 14.88
C LEU A 39 -3.41 3.90 15.05
N VAL A 40 -3.19 4.82 14.14
CA VAL A 40 -3.89 6.11 14.06
C VAL A 40 -5.08 5.95 13.13
N SER A 41 -6.29 6.21 13.62
CA SER A 41 -7.50 6.03 12.82
C SER A 41 -7.63 7.09 11.71
N THR A 42 -8.40 6.80 10.65
CA THR A 42 -8.74 7.79 9.61
C THR A 42 -9.44 9.02 10.22
N THR A 43 -10.31 8.81 11.22
CA THR A 43 -11.04 9.89 11.90
C THR A 43 -10.10 10.80 12.67
N GLU A 44 -9.11 10.24 13.36
CA GLU A 44 -8.10 11.02 14.08
C GLU A 44 -7.21 11.82 13.13
N LEU A 45 -6.75 11.20 12.04
CA LEU A 45 -6.00 11.91 10.99
C LEU A 45 -6.84 13.04 10.39
N LEU A 46 -8.13 12.80 10.16
CA LEU A 46 -9.05 13.79 9.64
C LEU A 46 -9.16 14.99 10.58
N ILE A 47 -9.41 14.75 11.87
CA ILE A 47 -9.50 15.80 12.89
C ILE A 47 -8.20 16.60 12.95
N TYR A 48 -7.06 15.90 12.99
CA TYR A 48 -5.75 16.56 13.03
C TYR A 48 -5.51 17.45 11.82
N LEU A 49 -5.74 16.94 10.60
CA LEU A 49 -5.49 17.68 9.36
C LEU A 49 -6.44 18.85 9.16
N ASN A 50 -7.68 18.76 9.65
CA ASN A 50 -8.68 19.83 9.51
C ASN A 50 -8.27 21.12 10.26
N ASN A 51 -7.40 21.01 11.27
CA ASN A 51 -6.81 22.19 11.94
C ASN A 51 -5.90 23.03 11.01
N PHE A 52 -5.41 22.45 9.91
CA PHE A 52 -4.50 23.10 8.95
C PHE A 52 -5.15 23.28 7.58
N PHE A 53 -6.06 22.38 7.21
CA PHE A 53 -6.71 22.31 5.90
C PHE A 53 -8.23 22.19 6.10
N PRO A 54 -8.94 23.33 6.27
CA PRO A 54 -10.37 23.32 6.50
C PRO A 54 -11.14 22.55 5.42
N ASN A 55 -12.18 21.82 5.82
CA ASN A 55 -13.07 21.04 4.95
C ASN A 55 -12.42 19.85 4.24
N ILE A 56 -11.24 19.41 4.69
CA ILE A 56 -10.66 18.13 4.24
C ILE A 56 -11.64 16.99 4.56
N LYS A 57 -11.77 16.04 3.64
CA LYS A 57 -12.67 14.88 3.77
C LYS A 57 -11.87 13.59 4.01
N SER A 58 -12.52 12.58 4.60
CA SER A 58 -11.91 11.26 4.84
C SER A 58 -11.37 10.61 3.56
N GLU A 59 -12.01 10.86 2.42
CA GLU A 59 -11.53 10.42 1.10
C GLU A 59 -10.17 11.01 0.74
N ARG A 60 -9.95 12.29 1.05
CA ARG A 60 -8.65 12.93 0.84
C ARG A 60 -7.57 12.29 1.71
N VAL A 61 -7.87 11.96 2.97
CA VAL A 61 -6.94 11.23 3.85
C VAL A 61 -6.54 9.88 3.25
N ARG A 62 -7.50 9.11 2.72
CA ARG A 62 -7.23 7.83 2.04
C ARG A 62 -6.33 8.01 0.81
N ILE A 63 -6.58 9.03 0.00
CA ILE A 63 -5.74 9.38 -1.16
C ILE A 63 -4.32 9.75 -0.72
N LEU A 64 -4.16 10.58 0.31
CA LEU A 64 -2.83 10.94 0.82
C LEU A 64 -2.04 9.71 1.28
N ILE A 65 -2.67 8.81 2.05
CA ILE A 65 -2.03 7.56 2.48
C ILE A 65 -1.62 6.70 1.29
N ARG A 66 -2.50 6.55 0.30
CA ARG A 66 -2.21 5.80 -0.94
C ARG A 66 -1.00 6.38 -1.65
N ASP A 67 -0.98 7.69 -1.89
CA ASP A 67 0.08 8.35 -2.64
C ASP A 67 1.42 8.24 -1.91
N LEU A 68 1.43 8.43 -0.57
CA LEU A 68 2.64 8.25 0.25
C LEU A 68 3.19 6.82 0.19
N ARG A 69 2.33 5.79 0.08
CA ARG A 69 2.76 4.40 -0.13
C ARG A 69 3.38 4.21 -1.51
N TYR A 70 2.81 4.80 -2.55
CA TYR A 70 3.39 4.77 -3.90
C TYR A 70 4.73 5.50 -3.99
N GLU A 71 4.95 6.51 -3.14
CA GLU A 71 6.23 7.20 -2.98
C GLU A 71 7.27 6.39 -2.17
N GLY A 72 6.94 5.16 -1.77
CA GLY A 72 7.84 4.25 -1.09
C GLY A 72 7.88 4.40 0.44
N LEU A 73 7.00 5.21 1.04
CA LEU A 73 6.92 5.32 2.49
C LEU A 73 6.10 4.16 3.07
N PHE A 74 6.69 3.48 4.05
CA PHE A 74 6.08 2.30 4.66
C PHE A 74 5.02 2.67 5.69
N ILE A 75 3.82 2.95 5.21
CA ILE A 75 2.62 3.19 6.03
C ILE A 75 1.78 1.90 6.06
N VAL A 76 1.82 1.19 7.18
CA VAL A 76 1.14 -0.10 7.32
C VAL A 76 -0.26 0.05 7.90
N SER A 77 -1.14 -0.83 7.45
CA SER A 77 -2.47 -1.09 8.04
C SER A 77 -2.50 -2.57 8.42
N HIS A 78 -3.04 -2.89 9.61
CA HIS A 78 -3.06 -4.27 10.11
C HIS A 78 -4.41 -4.90 9.85
N SER A 79 -4.40 -6.21 9.58
CA SER A 79 -5.63 -6.96 9.32
C SER A 79 -6.54 -6.90 10.54
N GLY A 80 -7.80 -6.54 10.35
CA GLY A 80 -8.79 -6.49 11.44
C GLY A 80 -8.63 -5.33 12.43
N LYS A 81 -7.68 -4.41 12.22
CA LYS A 81 -7.53 -3.20 13.04
C LYS A 81 -7.55 -1.94 12.17
N PRO A 82 -8.56 -1.06 12.31
CA PRO A 82 -8.63 0.15 11.50
C PRO A 82 -7.52 1.14 11.88
N GLY A 83 -6.86 1.71 10.88
CA GLY A 83 -5.88 2.78 11.06
C GLY A 83 -4.54 2.52 10.40
N TYR A 84 -3.62 3.45 10.64
CA TYR A 84 -2.34 3.54 9.97
C TYR A 84 -1.23 3.76 10.98
N LYS A 85 -0.06 3.20 10.72
CA LYS A 85 1.17 3.57 11.42
C LYS A 85 2.35 3.49 10.46
N LEU A 86 3.46 4.07 10.88
CA LEU A 86 4.73 3.84 10.20
C LEU A 86 5.25 2.44 10.58
N ALA A 87 5.78 1.71 9.60
CA ALA A 87 6.53 0.51 9.92
C ALA A 87 7.78 0.91 10.72
N THR A 88 7.94 0.34 11.91
CA THR A 88 9.08 0.60 12.81
C THR A 88 10.00 -0.60 12.96
N LYS A 89 9.45 -1.80 12.75
CA LYS A 89 10.14 -3.09 12.88
C LYS A 89 9.83 -4.01 11.69
N TYR A 90 10.69 -5.00 11.48
CA TYR A 90 10.52 -5.97 10.40
C TYR A 90 9.20 -6.75 10.50
N SER A 91 8.68 -6.99 11.70
CA SER A 91 7.37 -7.65 11.84
C SER A 91 6.23 -6.84 11.21
N ASP A 92 6.30 -5.51 11.23
CA ASP A 92 5.30 -4.64 10.58
C ASP A 92 5.36 -4.78 9.06
N VAL A 93 6.59 -4.88 8.51
CA VAL A 93 6.84 -5.13 7.09
C VAL A 93 6.29 -6.51 6.72
N SER A 94 6.70 -7.55 7.43
CA SER A 94 6.25 -8.92 7.19
C SER A 94 4.73 -9.07 7.27
N GLU A 95 4.09 -8.49 8.28
CA GLU A 95 2.62 -8.53 8.41
C GLU A 95 1.93 -7.83 7.24
N HIS A 96 2.45 -6.68 6.80
CA HIS A 96 1.90 -5.94 5.66
C HIS A 96 1.98 -6.74 4.36
N PHE A 97 3.14 -7.33 4.06
CA PHE A 97 3.32 -8.17 2.86
C PHE A 97 2.47 -9.44 2.94
N ASN A 98 2.45 -10.12 4.09
CA ASN A 98 1.62 -11.30 4.30
C ASN A 98 0.13 -11.00 4.13
N HIS A 99 -0.33 -9.83 4.56
CA HIS A 99 -1.71 -9.41 4.32
C HIS A 99 -2.02 -9.33 2.82
N PHE A 100 -1.15 -8.75 1.99
CA PHE A 100 -1.36 -8.75 0.53
C PHE A 100 -1.30 -10.14 -0.09
N LEU A 101 -0.33 -10.97 0.33
CA LEU A 101 -0.16 -12.32 -0.20
C LEU A 101 -1.38 -13.21 0.06
N LYS A 102 -2.11 -13.00 1.17
CA LYS A 102 -3.39 -13.67 1.44
C LYS A 102 -4.45 -13.45 0.35
N TYR A 103 -4.36 -12.37 -0.41
CA TYR A 103 -5.29 -12.08 -1.52
C TYR A 103 -4.68 -12.39 -2.88
N VAL A 104 -3.42 -11.99 -3.11
CA VAL A 104 -2.75 -12.15 -4.41
C VAL A 104 -2.55 -13.62 -4.76
N VAL A 105 -2.08 -14.45 -3.82
CA VAL A 105 -1.79 -15.86 -4.09
C VAL A 105 -3.06 -16.62 -4.50
N PRO A 106 -4.18 -16.55 -3.75
CA PRO A 106 -5.42 -17.20 -4.18
C PRO A 106 -5.97 -16.69 -5.52
N MET A 107 -5.81 -15.40 -5.83
CA MET A 107 -6.23 -14.86 -7.14
C MET A 107 -5.42 -15.47 -8.27
N LEU A 108 -4.10 -15.53 -8.15
CA LEU A 108 -3.22 -16.14 -9.13
C LEU A 108 -3.51 -17.64 -9.31
N GLN A 109 -3.79 -18.36 -8.22
CA GLN A 109 -4.20 -19.77 -8.28
C GLN A 109 -5.51 -19.95 -9.06
N LYS A 110 -6.51 -19.09 -8.84
CA LYS A 110 -7.78 -19.13 -9.60
C LYS A 110 -7.56 -18.90 -11.09
N VAL A 111 -6.73 -17.91 -11.44
CA VAL A 111 -6.37 -17.60 -12.83
C VAL A 111 -5.70 -18.81 -13.48
N LYS A 112 -4.76 -19.46 -12.79
CA LYS A 112 -4.10 -20.67 -13.27
C LYS A 112 -5.09 -21.80 -13.54
N ILE A 113 -5.95 -22.14 -12.56
CA ILE A 113 -6.95 -23.21 -12.69
C ILE A 113 -7.90 -22.96 -13.86
N LEU A 114 -8.37 -21.72 -14.02
CA LEU A 114 -9.26 -21.34 -15.11
C LEU A 114 -8.55 -21.49 -16.46
N ASN A 115 -7.31 -21.01 -16.58
CA ASN A 115 -6.54 -21.14 -17.81
C ASN A 115 -6.26 -22.59 -18.18
N GLU A 116 -5.91 -23.44 -17.22
CA GLU A 116 -5.70 -24.88 -17.42
C GLU A 116 -6.98 -25.56 -17.91
N THR A 117 -8.12 -25.20 -17.33
CA THR A 117 -9.43 -25.74 -17.75
C THR A 117 -9.79 -25.32 -19.17
N LEU A 118 -9.61 -24.03 -19.50
CA LEU A 118 -9.91 -23.50 -20.83
C LEU A 118 -8.98 -24.08 -21.90
N SER A 119 -7.66 -24.08 -21.64
CA SER A 119 -6.67 -24.61 -22.58
C SER A 119 -6.88 -26.10 -22.83
N LYS A 120 -7.19 -26.89 -21.79
CA LYS A 120 -7.48 -28.32 -21.96
C LYS A 120 -8.74 -28.56 -22.81
N ASN A 121 -9.83 -27.87 -22.52
CA ASN A 121 -11.11 -28.08 -23.19
C ASN A 121 -11.16 -27.51 -24.61
N SER A 122 -10.28 -26.55 -24.92
CA SER A 122 -10.17 -25.92 -26.24
C SER A 122 -9.01 -26.46 -27.08
N PHE A 123 -8.35 -27.55 -26.66
CA PHE A 123 -7.13 -28.07 -27.31
C PHE A 123 -6.07 -26.98 -27.53
N ASN A 124 -5.88 -26.16 -26.49
CA ASN A 124 -4.99 -25.02 -26.43
C ASN A 124 -5.36 -23.85 -27.36
N ASP A 125 -6.55 -23.83 -27.94
CA ASP A 125 -7.03 -22.69 -28.74
C ASP A 125 -7.24 -21.45 -27.84
N ILE A 126 -7.82 -21.64 -26.65
CA ILE A 126 -8.01 -20.62 -25.63
C ILE A 126 -6.98 -20.81 -24.50
N ASN A 127 -5.90 -20.04 -24.54
CA ASN A 127 -4.87 -20.01 -23.49
C ASN A 127 -4.42 -18.56 -23.20
N PRO A 128 -5.20 -17.78 -22.42
CA PRO A 128 -4.85 -16.41 -22.08
C PRO A 128 -3.47 -16.25 -21.45
N ILE A 129 -3.02 -17.16 -20.59
CA ILE A 129 -1.69 -17.04 -19.95
C ILE A 129 -0.56 -17.01 -20.98
N GLU A 130 -0.67 -17.79 -22.06
CA GLU A 130 0.35 -17.84 -23.12
C GLU A 130 0.09 -16.88 -24.27
N LYS A 131 -1.18 -16.54 -24.55
CA LYS A 131 -1.57 -15.81 -25.77
C LYS A 131 -2.02 -14.37 -25.54
N ASP A 132 -2.46 -14.00 -24.33
CA ASP A 132 -2.89 -12.64 -24.03
C ASP A 132 -1.70 -11.75 -23.61
N PRO A 133 -1.46 -10.61 -24.27
CA PRO A 133 -0.33 -9.74 -23.95
C PRO A 133 -0.33 -9.18 -22.52
N ASN A 134 -1.49 -8.93 -21.92
CA ASN A 134 -1.57 -8.41 -20.56
C ASN A 134 -1.22 -9.50 -19.54
N MET A 135 -1.63 -10.75 -19.80
CA MET A 135 -1.25 -11.90 -19.00
C MET A 135 0.24 -12.22 -19.09
N GLN A 136 0.84 -12.09 -20.28
CA GLN A 136 2.29 -12.21 -20.44
C GLN A 136 3.03 -11.14 -19.62
N LYS A 137 2.60 -9.87 -19.72
CA LYS A 137 3.17 -8.78 -18.90
C LYS A 137 3.05 -9.05 -17.41
N LEU A 138 1.91 -9.56 -16.95
CA LEU A 138 1.74 -9.96 -15.55
C LEU A 138 2.72 -11.08 -15.15
N LYS A 139 2.90 -12.09 -16.01
CA LYS A 139 3.86 -13.19 -15.78
C LYS A 139 5.29 -12.68 -15.66
N GLU A 140 5.69 -11.73 -16.50
CA GLU A 140 7.01 -11.08 -16.42
C GLU A 140 7.17 -10.32 -15.10
N LEU A 141 6.18 -9.52 -14.71
CA LEU A 141 6.21 -8.77 -13.44
C LEU A 141 6.33 -9.68 -12.23
N ILE A 142 5.64 -10.83 -12.23
CA ILE A 142 5.72 -11.80 -11.13
C ILE A 142 7.07 -12.55 -11.14
N SER A 143 7.63 -12.82 -12.31
CA SER A 143 8.92 -13.53 -12.42
C SER A 143 10.13 -12.65 -12.08
N GLY A 144 9.96 -11.33 -12.16
CA GLY A 144 10.99 -10.34 -11.85
C GLY A 144 11.01 -9.85 -10.40
N ILE A 145 10.13 -10.38 -9.54
CA ILE A 145 10.12 -10.16 -8.08
C ILE A 145 10.68 -11.42 -7.40
#